data_AF-A0A8J2ZZS1-F1
#
_entry.id   AF-A0A8J2ZZS1-F1
#
_cell.length_a   1.000
_cell.length_b   1.000
_cell.length_c   1.000
_cell.angle_alpha   90.00
_cell.angle_beta   90.00
_cell.angle_gamma   90.00
#
_symmetry.space_group_name_H-M   'P 1'
#
loop_
_entity.id
_entity.type
_entity.pdbx_description
1 polymer ?
#
loop_
_entity_poly.entity_id
_entity_poly.type
_entity_poly.pdbx_seq_one_letter_code
_entity_poly.pdbx_strand_id
1 'polypeptide(L)'
;MATVKAFGEIEFWFALIKIITIVALIIIGIILVCIGFTGNGAEASFSNLWRDGGFFPNGMTGFVLSFQMVVFSFVGIELVGVTAGETVNPEKTIPKAINNIPIRILIFYIGALLVIMSIYPWSGLDPSQSPFVRVFSLIGIPVAAGVINFVVITSAASSCNSGIFSTSRMTYTLAEHGRAPRQMKTLNKRNVPAPALIFSTLVLLVGVVLNYLLPDQVFTLVTSISTICFIWVWAMILISHLRFRKMKPKEASENRFKMPLSPIMNWLVLAFFVFVLVVLAFSADTRMALFVTPIWFLILIVAYLLTRKKANE
;
A
#
# COMPACT_ATOMS: atom_id res chain seq x y z
N MET A 1 -11.65 -8.78 22.93
CA MET A 1 -11.31 -10.08 22.30
C MET A 1 -12.23 -10.44 21.14
N ALA A 2 -13.57 -10.44 21.29
CA ALA A 2 -14.50 -10.78 20.20
C ALA A 2 -14.34 -9.92 18.93
N THR A 3 -14.07 -8.62 19.04
CA THR A 3 -13.89 -7.73 17.88
C THR A 3 -12.56 -7.93 17.15
N VAL A 4 -11.47 -8.25 17.86
CA VAL A 4 -10.16 -8.54 17.24
C VAL A 4 -10.17 -9.91 16.57
N LYS A 5 -10.84 -10.90 17.18
CA LYS A 5 -11.05 -12.22 16.58
C LYS A 5 -11.92 -12.12 15.32
N ALA A 6 -13.03 -11.37 15.39
CA ALA A 6 -13.87 -11.12 14.22
C ALA A 6 -13.13 -10.36 13.11
N PHE A 7 -12.29 -9.37 13.46
CA PHE A 7 -11.41 -8.70 12.49
C PHE A 7 -10.49 -9.72 11.79
N GLY A 8 -9.83 -10.59 12.56
CA GLY A 8 -8.96 -11.63 12.01
C GLY A 8 -9.68 -12.62 11.09
N GLU A 9 -10.89 -13.06 11.46
CA GLU A 9 -11.71 -13.96 10.62
C GLU A 9 -12.18 -13.27 9.33
N ILE A 10 -12.65 -12.01 9.41
CA ILE A 10 -13.08 -11.25 8.23
C ILE A 10 -11.90 -11.01 7.28
N GLU A 11 -10.75 -10.58 7.80
CA GLU A 11 -9.55 -10.37 6.99
C GLU A 11 -9.04 -11.68 6.38
N PHE A 12 -9.17 -12.81 7.10
CA PHE A 12 -8.85 -14.12 6.55
C PHE A 12 -9.73 -14.46 5.33
N TRP A 13 -11.05 -14.31 5.45
CA TRP A 13 -11.97 -14.57 4.35
C TRP A 13 -11.76 -13.61 3.17
N PHE A 14 -11.56 -12.32 3.44
CA PHE A 14 -11.24 -11.34 2.41
C PHE A 14 -9.93 -11.66 1.71
N ALA A 15 -8.88 -12.05 2.44
CA ALA A 15 -7.62 -12.45 1.84
C ALA A 15 -7.75 -13.73 0.99
N LEU A 16 -8.54 -14.71 1.45
CA LEU A 16 -8.77 -15.96 0.74
C LEU A 16 -9.46 -15.73 -0.62
N ILE A 17 -10.54 -14.95 -0.63
CA ILE A 17 -11.27 -14.59 -1.85
C ILE A 17 -10.32 -13.94 -2.87
N LYS A 18 -9.52 -12.96 -2.43
CA LYS A 18 -8.54 -12.28 -3.28
C LYS A 18 -7.52 -13.23 -3.90
N ILE A 19 -6.94 -14.12 -3.08
CA ILE A 19 -5.93 -15.07 -3.54
C ILE A 19 -6.53 -16.01 -4.60
N ILE A 20 -7.69 -16.60 -4.32
CA ILE A 20 -8.37 -17.52 -5.25
C ILE A 20 -8.66 -16.80 -6.57
N THR A 21 -9.18 -15.57 -6.51
CA THR A 21 -9.50 -14.80 -7.71
C THR A 21 -8.27 -14.48 -8.55
N ILE A 22 -7.17 -14.03 -7.95
CA ILE A 22 -5.95 -13.70 -8.70
C ILE A 22 -5.35 -14.96 -9.32
N VAL A 23 -5.33 -16.08 -8.59
CA VAL A 23 -4.85 -17.36 -9.14
C VAL A 23 -5.73 -17.82 -10.29
N ALA A 24 -7.05 -17.76 -10.14
CA ALA A 24 -7.99 -18.11 -11.21
C ALA A 24 -7.79 -17.22 -12.44
N LEU A 25 -7.60 -15.91 -12.24
CA LEU A 25 -7.32 -14.96 -13.32
C LEU A 25 -6.05 -15.32 -14.08
N ILE A 26 -4.96 -15.63 -13.36
CA ILE A 26 -3.69 -16.02 -13.97
C ILE A 26 -3.86 -17.29 -14.80
N ILE A 27 -4.53 -18.31 -14.25
CA ILE A 27 -4.78 -19.58 -14.95
C ILE A 27 -5.62 -19.34 -16.21
N ILE A 28 -6.75 -18.63 -16.09
CA ILE A 28 -7.64 -18.34 -17.22
C ILE A 28 -6.90 -17.58 -18.30
N GLY A 29 -6.15 -16.54 -17.95
CA GLY A 29 -5.45 -15.76 -18.97
C GLY A 29 -4.29 -16.50 -19.63
N ILE A 30 -3.59 -17.39 -18.92
CA ILE A 30 -2.62 -18.31 -19.56
C ILE A 30 -3.34 -19.22 -20.56
N ILE A 31 -4.50 -19.79 -20.19
CA ILE A 31 -5.30 -20.62 -21.11
C ILE A 31 -5.69 -19.81 -22.35
N LEU A 32 -6.20 -18.59 -22.18
CA LEU A 32 -6.59 -17.71 -23.29
C LEU A 32 -5.43 -17.40 -24.24
N VAL A 33 -4.24 -17.16 -23.70
CA VAL A 33 -3.02 -16.93 -24.50
C VAL A 33 -2.58 -18.21 -25.21
N CYS A 34 -2.62 -19.37 -24.54
CA CYS A 34 -2.23 -20.65 -25.14
C CYS A 34 -3.15 -21.10 -26.28
N ILE A 35 -4.45 -20.79 -26.21
CA ILE A 35 -5.41 -21.11 -27.29
C ILE A 35 -5.46 -20.01 -28.37
N GLY A 36 -4.72 -18.91 -28.22
CA GLY A 36 -4.76 -17.78 -29.14
C GLY A 36 -6.14 -17.12 -29.21
N PHE A 37 -6.82 -16.97 -28.07
CA PHE A 37 -8.18 -16.44 -28.04
C PHE A 37 -8.24 -15.02 -28.62
N THR A 38 -9.13 -14.79 -29.59
CA THR A 38 -9.38 -13.48 -30.18
C THR A 38 -10.70 -12.91 -29.65
N GLY A 39 -10.64 -11.79 -28.93
CA GLY A 39 -11.82 -11.09 -28.41
C GLY A 39 -11.82 -9.62 -28.82
N ASN A 40 -12.98 -9.09 -29.26
CA ASN A 40 -13.26 -7.69 -29.60
C ASN A 40 -12.04 -6.79 -29.88
N GLY A 41 -11.28 -7.12 -30.92
CA GLY A 41 -10.20 -6.27 -31.45
C GLY A 41 -8.77 -6.63 -31.05
N ALA A 42 -8.53 -7.65 -30.20
CA ALA A 42 -7.18 -8.12 -29.91
C ALA A 42 -7.09 -9.64 -29.72
N GLU A 43 -5.97 -10.21 -30.19
CA GLU A 43 -5.58 -11.59 -29.93
C GLU A 43 -4.83 -11.67 -28.61
N ALA A 44 -5.22 -12.58 -27.72
CA ALA A 44 -4.49 -12.88 -26.49
C ALA A 44 -3.14 -13.49 -26.84
N SER A 45 -2.06 -12.76 -26.58
CA SER A 45 -0.69 -13.14 -26.91
C SER A 45 0.29 -12.47 -25.97
N PHE A 46 1.35 -13.18 -25.55
CA PHE A 46 2.45 -12.57 -24.80
C PHE A 46 3.11 -11.40 -25.56
N SER A 47 3.01 -11.39 -26.89
CA SER A 47 3.54 -10.30 -27.69
C SER A 47 2.86 -8.95 -27.43
N ASN A 48 1.63 -8.93 -26.89
CA ASN A 48 0.95 -7.69 -26.49
C ASN A 48 1.72 -6.89 -25.41
N LEU A 49 2.65 -7.52 -24.69
CA LEU A 49 3.52 -6.85 -23.73
C LEU A 49 4.51 -5.87 -24.38
N TRP A 50 4.89 -6.09 -25.64
CA TRP A 50 5.92 -5.28 -26.32
C TRP A 50 5.58 -4.89 -27.76
N ARG A 51 4.46 -5.36 -28.31
CA ARG A 51 4.05 -5.06 -29.70
C ARG A 51 3.71 -3.58 -29.89
N ASP A 52 3.12 -2.94 -28.88
CA ASP A 52 2.74 -1.53 -28.90
C ASP A 52 3.86 -0.63 -28.37
N GLY A 53 4.98 -0.54 -29.11
CA GLY A 53 6.09 0.38 -28.77
C GLY A 53 7.20 -0.21 -27.91
N GLY A 54 7.32 -1.53 -27.80
CA GLY A 54 8.38 -2.22 -27.05
C GLY A 54 8.15 -2.27 -25.54
N PHE A 55 9.21 -2.58 -24.78
CA PHE A 55 9.15 -2.61 -23.31
C PHE A 55 9.13 -1.20 -22.67
N PHE A 56 9.57 -0.18 -23.40
CA PHE A 56 9.62 1.20 -22.93
C PHE A 56 8.84 2.12 -23.89
N PRO A 57 7.51 1.92 -24.05
CA PRO A 57 6.72 2.65 -25.03
C PRO A 57 6.64 4.16 -24.75
N ASN A 58 6.71 4.54 -23.46
CA ASN A 58 6.79 5.94 -23.00
C ASN A 58 8.25 6.39 -22.73
N GLY A 59 9.22 5.66 -23.29
CA GLY A 59 10.64 5.87 -23.06
C GLY A 59 11.10 5.60 -21.62
N MET A 60 12.38 5.90 -21.35
CA MET A 60 12.95 5.77 -20.00
C MET A 60 12.27 6.71 -19.00
N THR A 61 11.82 7.88 -19.45
CA THR A 61 11.12 8.85 -18.62
C THR A 61 9.81 8.27 -18.08
N GLY A 62 8.98 7.64 -18.92
CA GLY A 62 7.74 6.99 -18.47
C GLY A 62 7.99 5.87 -17.45
N PHE A 63 9.04 5.08 -17.65
CA PHE A 63 9.47 4.07 -16.68
C PHE A 63 9.85 4.69 -15.34
N VAL A 64 10.67 5.74 -15.35
CA VAL A 64 11.07 6.45 -14.12
C VAL A 64 9.86 7.07 -13.41
N LEU A 65 8.92 7.68 -14.14
CA LEU A 65 7.71 8.26 -13.58
C LEU A 65 6.77 7.21 -12.96
N SER A 66 6.78 5.97 -13.47
CA SER A 66 5.94 4.87 -12.95
C SER A 66 6.27 4.47 -11.50
N PHE A 67 7.49 4.74 -11.03
CA PHE A 67 7.92 4.40 -9.68
C PHE A 67 7.03 5.02 -8.59
N GLN A 68 6.44 6.19 -8.83
CA GLN A 68 5.53 6.81 -7.88
C GLN A 68 4.36 5.86 -7.56
N MET A 69 3.66 5.37 -8.59
CA MET A 69 2.51 4.49 -8.41
C MET A 69 2.91 3.11 -7.88
N VAL A 70 4.07 2.61 -8.32
CA VAL A 70 4.64 1.36 -7.81
C VAL A 70 4.93 1.46 -6.31
N VAL A 71 5.57 2.54 -5.85
CA VAL A 71 5.88 2.74 -4.43
C VAL A 71 4.61 2.91 -3.60
N PHE A 72 3.63 3.67 -4.12
CA PHE A 72 2.32 3.79 -3.47
C PHE A 72 1.64 2.44 -3.26
N SER A 73 1.75 1.51 -4.22
CA SER A 73 1.13 0.18 -4.12
C SER A 73 1.66 -0.68 -2.96
N PHE A 74 2.82 -0.33 -2.39
CA PHE A 74 3.43 -1.03 -1.25
C PHE A 74 3.17 -0.38 0.11
N VAL A 75 2.43 0.73 0.15
CA VAL A 75 1.99 1.35 1.40
C VAL A 75 1.20 0.35 2.26
N GLY A 76 1.48 0.31 3.56
CA GLY A 76 0.86 -0.64 4.49
C GLY A 76 1.76 -1.82 4.86
N ILE A 77 2.89 -2.03 4.19
CA ILE A 77 3.85 -3.08 4.55
C ILE A 77 4.42 -2.90 5.96
N GLU A 78 4.52 -1.66 6.44
CA GLU A 78 4.97 -1.33 7.79
C GLU A 78 4.01 -1.80 8.88
N LEU A 79 2.75 -2.10 8.54
CA LEU A 79 1.77 -2.62 9.48
C LEU A 79 2.19 -3.97 10.08
N VAL A 80 3.02 -4.74 9.36
CA VAL A 80 3.65 -5.96 9.89
C VAL A 80 4.44 -5.69 11.18
N GLY A 81 5.06 -4.51 11.29
CA GLY A 81 5.77 -4.10 12.51
C GLY A 81 4.82 -3.83 13.68
N VAL A 82 3.64 -3.23 13.42
CA VAL A 82 2.63 -2.96 14.45
C VAL A 82 2.01 -4.25 14.98
N THR A 83 1.72 -5.20 14.08
CA THR A 83 1.11 -6.49 14.44
C THR A 83 2.10 -7.47 15.05
N ALA A 84 3.41 -7.23 14.94
CA ALA A 84 4.44 -8.08 15.55
C ALA A 84 4.26 -8.23 17.07
N GLY A 85 3.82 -7.17 17.77
CA GLY A 85 3.55 -7.20 19.20
C GLY A 85 2.32 -8.01 19.61
N GLU A 86 1.42 -8.30 18.67
CA GLU A 86 0.18 -9.05 18.90
C GLU A 86 0.22 -10.47 18.33
N THR A 87 1.32 -10.83 17.66
CA THR A 87 1.45 -12.08 16.92
C THR A 87 1.91 -13.21 17.83
N VAL A 88 1.24 -14.36 17.76
CA VAL A 88 1.66 -15.58 18.46
C VAL A 88 2.98 -16.08 17.87
N ASN A 89 3.98 -16.32 18.73
CA ASN A 89 5.34 -16.75 18.36
C ASN A 89 6.00 -15.83 17.30
N PRO A 90 6.20 -14.53 17.63
CA PRO A 90 6.66 -13.53 16.65
C PRO A 90 8.02 -13.89 16.03
N GLU A 91 8.90 -14.55 16.78
CA GLU A 91 10.21 -15.00 16.28
C GLU A 91 10.15 -15.99 15.10
N LYS A 92 9.04 -16.72 14.94
CA LYS A 92 8.85 -17.65 13.82
C LYS A 92 7.89 -17.07 12.78
N THR A 93 6.80 -16.47 13.25
CA THR A 93 5.72 -16.01 12.38
C THR A 93 6.12 -14.78 11.55
N ILE A 94 6.83 -13.81 12.16
CA ILE A 94 7.21 -12.58 11.46
C ILE A 94 8.26 -12.83 10.37
N PRO A 95 9.37 -13.57 10.61
CA PRO A 95 10.32 -13.90 9.54
C PRO A 95 9.67 -14.67 8.39
N LYS A 96 8.80 -15.64 8.71
CA LYS A 96 8.07 -16.41 7.69
C LYS A 96 7.16 -15.51 6.87
N ALA A 97 6.45 -14.57 7.49
CA ALA A 97 5.60 -13.63 6.78
C ALA A 97 6.42 -12.75 5.84
N ILE A 98 7.49 -12.12 6.34
CA ILE A 98 8.36 -11.22 5.58
C ILE A 98 9.02 -11.94 4.39
N ASN A 99 9.59 -13.12 4.61
CA ASN A 99 10.26 -13.89 3.55
C ASN A 99 9.30 -14.37 2.45
N ASN A 100 7.99 -14.45 2.74
CA ASN A 100 6.98 -14.79 1.74
C ASN A 100 6.47 -13.57 0.95
N ILE A 101 6.75 -12.34 1.39
CA ILE A 101 6.29 -11.13 0.68
C ILE A 101 6.79 -11.09 -0.78
N PRO A 102 8.09 -11.31 -1.09
CA PRO A 102 8.57 -11.23 -2.48
C PRO A 102 7.87 -12.22 -3.42
N ILE A 103 7.67 -13.47 -2.98
CA ILE A 103 6.99 -14.50 -3.78
C ILE A 103 5.54 -14.08 -4.07
N ARG A 104 4.85 -13.53 -3.06
CA ARG A 104 3.48 -13.02 -3.23
C ARG A 104 3.41 -11.85 -4.21
N ILE A 105 4.40 -10.96 -4.21
CA ILE A 105 4.49 -9.86 -5.18
C ILE A 105 4.69 -10.40 -6.60
N LEU A 106 5.64 -11.33 -6.79
CA LEU A 106 5.90 -11.95 -8.09
C LEU A 106 4.65 -12.62 -8.66
N ILE A 107 3.93 -13.38 -7.85
CA ILE A 107 2.74 -14.12 -8.31
C ILE A 107 1.55 -13.17 -8.49
N PHE A 108 1.16 -12.43 -7.44
CA PHE A 108 -0.12 -11.72 -7.43
C PHE A 108 -0.08 -10.36 -8.14
N TYR A 109 1.06 -9.70 -8.19
CA TYR A 109 1.19 -8.41 -8.88
C TYR A 109 1.74 -8.62 -10.27
N ILE A 110 2.97 -9.12 -10.36
CA ILE A 110 3.67 -9.24 -11.65
C ILE A 110 2.99 -10.30 -12.52
N GLY A 111 2.67 -11.48 -11.98
CA GLY A 111 1.97 -12.53 -12.72
C GLY A 111 0.60 -12.10 -13.22
N ALA A 112 -0.19 -11.41 -12.38
CA ALA A 112 -1.51 -10.93 -12.79
C ALA A 112 -1.43 -9.85 -13.88
N LEU A 113 -0.54 -8.87 -13.73
CA LEU A 113 -0.34 -7.82 -14.75
C LEU A 113 0.18 -8.41 -16.07
N LEU A 114 1.15 -9.32 -16.00
CA LEU A 114 1.71 -10.00 -17.17
C LEU A 114 0.60 -10.69 -17.96
N VAL A 115 -0.26 -11.45 -17.27
CA VAL A 115 -1.36 -12.17 -17.91
C VAL A 115 -2.40 -11.22 -18.49
N ILE A 116 -2.81 -10.17 -17.77
CA ILE A 116 -3.81 -9.21 -18.23
C ILE A 116 -3.34 -8.45 -19.47
N MET A 117 -2.11 -7.96 -19.44
CA MET A 117 -1.51 -7.26 -20.58
C MET A 117 -1.21 -8.20 -21.75
N SER A 118 -1.09 -9.51 -21.51
CA SER A 118 -1.01 -10.50 -22.58
C SER A 118 -2.39 -10.77 -23.21
N ILE A 119 -3.47 -10.73 -22.43
CA ILE A 119 -4.83 -10.91 -22.98
C ILE A 119 -5.26 -9.72 -23.84
N TYR A 120 -5.02 -8.49 -23.37
CA TYR A 120 -5.45 -7.29 -24.06
C TYR A 120 -4.35 -6.21 -24.05
N PRO A 121 -4.06 -5.55 -25.20
CA PRO A 121 -3.02 -4.54 -25.28
C PRO A 121 -3.22 -3.40 -24.27
N TRP A 122 -2.13 -3.00 -23.63
CA TRP A 122 -2.14 -1.98 -22.57
C TRP A 122 -2.62 -0.60 -23.08
N SER A 123 -2.44 -0.33 -24.38
CA SER A 123 -2.82 0.92 -25.06
C SER A 123 -4.34 1.13 -25.13
N GLY A 124 -5.13 0.06 -25.10
CA GLY A 124 -6.60 0.11 -25.15
C GLY A 124 -7.28 0.05 -23.78
N LEU A 125 -6.51 0.07 -22.69
CA LEU A 125 -7.05 0.07 -21.32
C LEU A 125 -7.27 1.50 -20.84
N ASP A 126 -8.50 1.79 -20.42
CA ASP A 126 -8.85 3.05 -19.78
C ASP A 126 -8.26 3.10 -18.35
N PRO A 127 -7.37 4.06 -18.03
CA PRO A 127 -6.79 4.19 -16.69
C PRO A 127 -7.82 4.52 -15.59
N SER A 128 -8.99 5.03 -15.96
CA SER A 128 -10.06 5.39 -15.02
C SER A 128 -10.90 4.20 -14.56
N GLN A 129 -10.76 3.04 -15.22
CA GLN A 129 -11.50 1.82 -14.94
C GLN A 129 -10.56 0.73 -14.40
N SER A 130 -11.12 -0.26 -13.70
CA SER A 130 -10.34 -1.43 -13.30
C SER A 130 -9.91 -2.20 -14.55
N PRO A 131 -8.59 -2.32 -14.84
CA PRO A 131 -8.12 -3.04 -16.02
C PRO A 131 -8.49 -4.53 -15.93
N PHE A 132 -8.52 -5.08 -14.72
CA PHE A 132 -8.97 -6.44 -14.45
C PHE A 132 -10.42 -6.65 -14.92
N VAL A 133 -11.33 -5.75 -14.54
CA VAL A 133 -12.75 -5.85 -14.95
C VAL A 133 -12.88 -5.60 -16.45
N ARG A 134 -12.15 -4.60 -16.98
CA ARG A 134 -12.26 -4.17 -18.38
C ARG A 134 -11.85 -5.28 -19.34
N VAL A 135 -10.76 -6.00 -19.06
CA VAL A 135 -10.31 -7.10 -19.93
C VAL A 135 -11.37 -8.20 -20.02
N PHE A 136 -11.96 -8.64 -18.91
CA PHE A 136 -13.01 -9.67 -18.93
C PHE A 136 -14.30 -9.22 -19.63
N SER A 137 -14.65 -7.94 -19.52
CA SER A 137 -15.75 -7.35 -20.28
C SER A 137 -15.48 -7.33 -21.78
N LEU A 138 -14.24 -6.98 -22.19
CA LEU A 138 -13.85 -6.89 -23.60
C LEU A 138 -13.81 -8.26 -24.29
N ILE A 139 -13.34 -9.30 -23.60
CA ILE A 139 -13.31 -10.67 -24.14
C ILE A 139 -14.67 -11.38 -24.12
N GLY A 140 -15.75 -10.71 -23.65
CA GLY A 140 -17.11 -11.23 -23.71
C GLY A 140 -17.49 -12.18 -22.58
N ILE A 141 -16.89 -12.03 -21.38
CA ILE A 141 -17.26 -12.81 -20.18
C ILE A 141 -17.79 -11.87 -19.07
N PRO A 142 -19.01 -11.30 -19.20
CA PRO A 142 -19.55 -10.33 -18.25
C PRO A 142 -19.66 -10.86 -16.81
N VAL A 143 -19.93 -12.15 -16.65
CA VAL A 143 -19.99 -12.80 -15.33
C VAL A 143 -18.63 -12.73 -14.62
N ALA A 144 -17.53 -12.96 -15.35
CA ALA A 144 -16.19 -12.84 -14.80
C ALA A 144 -15.89 -11.38 -14.43
N ALA A 145 -16.26 -10.41 -15.28
CA ALA A 145 -16.12 -8.99 -14.96
C ALA A 145 -16.85 -8.61 -13.66
N GLY A 146 -18.07 -9.11 -13.46
CA GLY A 146 -18.83 -8.90 -12.22
C GLY A 146 -18.16 -9.50 -10.98
N VAL A 147 -17.65 -10.73 -11.07
CA VAL A 147 -16.92 -11.39 -9.97
C VAL A 147 -15.64 -10.63 -9.63
N ILE A 148 -14.85 -10.22 -10.63
CA ILE A 148 -13.65 -9.42 -10.43
C ILE A 148 -13.99 -8.09 -9.77
N ASN A 149 -15.04 -7.41 -10.21
CA ASN A 149 -15.46 -6.14 -9.62
C ASN A 149 -15.83 -6.31 -8.13
N PHE A 150 -16.59 -7.36 -7.80
CA PHE A 150 -16.90 -7.71 -6.41
C PHE A 150 -15.63 -7.95 -5.57
N VAL A 151 -14.64 -8.64 -6.14
CA VAL A 151 -13.36 -8.90 -5.46
C VAL A 151 -12.52 -7.63 -5.27
N VAL A 152 -12.55 -6.71 -6.24
CA VAL A 152 -11.88 -5.41 -6.14
C VAL A 152 -12.51 -4.57 -5.03
N ILE A 153 -13.84 -4.52 -4.94
CA ILE A 153 -14.55 -3.78 -3.89
C ILE A 153 -14.27 -4.38 -2.50
N THR A 154 -14.31 -5.70 -2.35
CA THR A 154 -13.95 -6.35 -1.08
C THR A 154 -12.47 -6.14 -0.72
N SER A 155 -11.59 -6.03 -1.72
CA SER A 155 -10.19 -5.67 -1.52
C SER A 155 -10.03 -4.26 -0.97
N ALA A 156 -10.71 -3.29 -1.57
CA ALA A 156 -10.74 -1.91 -1.08
C ALA A 156 -11.31 -1.82 0.34
N ALA A 157 -12.40 -2.54 0.62
CA ALA A 157 -13.03 -2.57 1.95
C ALA A 157 -12.08 -3.13 3.03
N SER A 158 -11.37 -4.22 2.75
CA SER A 158 -10.35 -4.81 3.63
C SER A 158 -9.17 -3.86 3.88
N SER A 159 -8.69 -3.15 2.84
CA SER A 159 -7.65 -2.12 3.01
C SER A 159 -8.13 -0.95 3.87
N CYS A 160 -9.36 -0.46 3.66
CA CYS A 160 -9.97 0.59 4.49
C CYS A 160 -10.10 0.15 5.95
N ASN A 161 -10.58 -1.08 6.19
CA ASN A 161 -10.74 -1.65 7.51
C ASN A 161 -9.40 -1.76 8.26
N SER A 162 -8.36 -2.29 7.59
CA SER A 162 -7.00 -2.36 8.13
C SER A 162 -6.40 -0.98 8.41
N GLY A 163 -6.65 -0.01 7.52
CA GLY A 163 -6.22 1.38 7.68
C GLY A 163 -6.83 2.02 8.93
N ILE A 164 -8.16 1.99 9.07
CA ILE A 164 -8.88 2.54 10.23
C ILE A 164 -8.43 1.85 11.53
N PHE A 165 -8.25 0.53 11.51
CA PHE A 165 -7.76 -0.22 12.67
C PHE A 165 -6.36 0.27 13.09
N SER A 166 -5.43 0.37 12.15
CA SER A 166 -4.06 0.84 12.39
C SER A 166 -4.02 2.27 12.93
N THR A 167 -4.71 3.21 12.26
CA THR A 167 -4.68 4.63 12.66
C THR A 167 -5.30 4.85 14.03
N SER A 168 -6.36 4.09 14.37
CA SER A 168 -6.98 4.17 15.70
C SER A 168 -6.02 3.75 16.82
N ARG A 169 -5.22 2.70 16.58
CA ARG A 169 -4.19 2.20 17.51
C ARG A 169 -3.03 3.18 17.64
N MET A 170 -2.51 3.69 16.53
CA MET A 170 -1.44 4.70 16.55
C MET A 170 -1.88 5.98 17.28
N THR A 171 -3.11 6.44 17.04
CA THR A 171 -3.69 7.62 17.71
C THR A 171 -3.88 7.36 19.21
N TYR A 172 -4.32 6.17 19.59
CA TYR A 172 -4.40 5.74 20.98
C TYR A 172 -3.02 5.77 21.66
N THR A 173 -2.00 5.19 21.04
CA THR A 173 -0.62 5.18 21.58
C THR A 173 -0.06 6.60 21.72
N LEU A 174 -0.35 7.49 20.77
CA LEU A 174 0.00 8.92 20.89
C LEU A 174 -0.69 9.55 22.10
N ALA A 175 -1.96 9.24 22.34
CA ALA A 175 -2.73 9.77 23.47
C ALA A 175 -2.24 9.25 24.83
N GLU A 176 -1.78 8.00 24.90
CA GLU A 176 -1.11 7.45 26.10
C GLU A 176 0.16 8.22 26.45
N HIS A 177 0.94 8.60 25.44
CA HIS A 177 2.17 9.40 25.61
C HIS A 177 1.89 10.91 25.74
N GLY A 178 0.63 11.33 25.92
CA GLY A 178 0.24 12.72 26.04
C GLY A 178 0.40 13.55 24.76
N ARG A 179 0.58 12.90 23.60
CA ARG A 179 0.80 13.52 22.28
C ARG A 179 -0.47 13.64 21.42
N ALA A 180 -1.62 13.23 21.93
CA ALA A 180 -2.94 13.40 21.33
C ALA A 180 -3.98 13.74 22.41
N PRO A 181 -5.19 14.23 22.05
CA PRO A 181 -6.23 14.58 23.02
C PRO A 181 -6.54 13.42 23.97
N ARG A 182 -6.72 13.72 25.27
CA ARG A 182 -6.91 12.70 26.32
C ARG A 182 -8.09 11.77 26.04
N GLN A 183 -9.11 12.23 25.33
CA GLN A 183 -10.28 11.41 24.95
C GLN A 183 -9.89 10.21 24.07
N MET A 184 -8.82 10.34 23.26
CA MET A 184 -8.38 9.30 22.31
C MET A 184 -7.74 8.08 23.00
N LYS A 185 -7.37 8.18 24.29
CA LYS A 185 -6.85 7.05 25.09
C LYS A 185 -7.94 6.23 25.79
N THR A 186 -9.22 6.56 25.60
CA THR A 186 -10.31 5.83 26.25
C THR A 186 -10.65 4.55 25.48
N LEU A 187 -10.76 3.44 26.22
CA LEU A 187 -11.15 2.14 25.67
C LEU A 187 -12.62 1.86 26.02
N ASN A 188 -13.34 1.24 25.09
CA ASN A 188 -14.68 0.72 25.36
C ASN A 188 -14.62 -0.63 26.10
N LYS A 189 -15.79 -1.18 26.48
CA LYS A 189 -15.92 -2.50 27.15
C LYS A 189 -15.29 -3.68 26.38
N ARG A 190 -14.93 -3.50 25.11
CA ARG A 190 -14.32 -4.52 24.24
C ARG A 190 -12.83 -4.31 24.00
N ASN A 191 -12.20 -3.35 24.71
CA ASN A 191 -10.80 -2.93 24.56
C ASN A 191 -10.49 -2.33 23.17
N VAL A 192 -11.43 -1.57 22.62
CA VAL A 192 -11.26 -0.84 21.35
C VAL A 192 -11.20 0.67 21.64
N PRO A 193 -10.24 1.43 21.08
CA PRO A 193 -10.13 2.88 21.26
C PRO A 193 -11.21 3.61 20.44
N ALA A 194 -12.45 3.60 20.95
CA ALA A 194 -13.62 4.04 20.20
C ALA A 194 -13.55 5.51 19.72
N PRO A 195 -13.08 6.50 20.51
CA PRO A 195 -12.97 7.87 20.00
C PRO A 195 -11.93 8.02 18.89
N ALA A 196 -10.79 7.33 19.01
CA ALA A 196 -9.75 7.33 17.98
C ALA A 196 -10.23 6.65 16.68
N LEU A 197 -11.06 5.61 16.82
CA LEU A 197 -11.72 4.94 15.71
C LEU A 197 -12.69 5.89 14.99
N ILE A 198 -13.59 6.55 15.72
CA ILE A 198 -14.55 7.51 15.16
C ILE A 198 -13.82 8.66 14.45
N PHE A 199 -12.78 9.20 15.09
CA PHE A 199 -11.94 10.24 14.48
C PHE A 199 -11.32 9.78 13.16
N SER A 200 -10.74 8.58 13.13
CA SER A 200 -10.16 8.01 11.90
C SER A 200 -11.21 7.85 10.79
N THR A 201 -12.42 7.40 11.14
CA THR A 201 -13.52 7.27 10.18
C THR A 201 -13.98 8.63 9.65
N LEU A 202 -14.08 9.66 10.50
CA LEU A 202 -14.44 11.01 10.07
C LEU A 202 -13.42 11.59 9.10
N VAL A 203 -12.11 11.39 9.34
CA VAL A 203 -11.05 11.81 8.42
C VAL A 203 -11.17 11.08 7.07
N LEU A 204 -11.49 9.79 7.09
CA LEU A 204 -11.73 9.04 5.85
C LEU A 204 -12.93 9.59 5.06
N LEU A 205 -14.01 9.99 5.74
CA LEU A 205 -15.18 10.60 5.11
C LEU A 205 -14.85 11.94 4.42
N VAL A 206 -13.90 12.72 4.95
CA VAL A 206 -13.39 13.91 4.26
C VAL A 206 -12.79 13.53 2.90
N GLY A 207 -12.07 12.40 2.81
CA GLY A 207 -11.55 11.89 1.54
C GLY A 207 -12.67 11.55 0.54
N VAL A 208 -13.78 10.99 1.01
CA VAL A 208 -14.97 10.73 0.17
C VAL A 208 -15.56 12.04 -0.36
N VAL A 209 -15.70 13.06 0.50
CA VAL A 209 -16.19 14.39 0.08
C VAL A 209 -15.25 15.02 -0.94
N LEU A 210 -13.94 14.96 -0.73
CA LEU A 210 -12.95 15.46 -1.68
C LEU A 210 -13.04 14.74 -3.04
N ASN A 211 -13.40 13.46 -3.05
CA ASN A 211 -13.61 12.70 -4.28
C ASN A 211 -14.83 13.15 -5.08
N TYR A 212 -15.86 13.66 -4.42
CA TYR A 212 -16.99 14.29 -5.13
C TYR A 212 -16.66 15.69 -5.65
N LEU A 213 -15.78 16.44 -4.96
CA LEU A 213 -15.44 17.82 -5.32
C LEU A 213 -14.35 17.91 -6.40
N LEU A 214 -13.39 16.97 -6.41
CA LEU A 214 -12.20 16.98 -7.26
C LEU A 214 -11.91 15.58 -7.87
N PRO A 215 -12.85 14.97 -8.62
CA PRO A 215 -12.78 13.57 -9.01
C PRO A 215 -11.51 13.20 -9.80
N ASP A 216 -11.08 14.06 -10.71
CA ASP A 216 -9.94 13.77 -11.61
C ASP A 216 -8.57 13.94 -10.95
N GLN A 217 -8.49 14.68 -9.85
CA GLN A 217 -7.22 15.08 -9.24
C GLN A 217 -7.01 14.48 -7.84
N VAL A 218 -8.09 14.18 -7.11
CA VAL A 218 -8.02 13.73 -5.72
C VAL A 218 -7.17 12.47 -5.59
N PHE A 219 -7.28 11.54 -6.54
CA PHE A 219 -6.58 10.26 -6.45
C PHE A 219 -5.08 10.50 -6.55
N THR A 220 -4.63 11.18 -7.59
CA THR A 220 -3.21 11.50 -7.79
C THR A 220 -2.67 12.35 -6.64
N LEU A 221 -3.44 13.31 -6.14
CA LEU A 221 -3.04 14.16 -5.01
C LEU A 221 -2.87 13.34 -3.72
N VAL A 222 -3.89 12.57 -3.32
CA VAL A 222 -3.89 11.80 -2.08
C VAL A 222 -2.82 10.71 -2.12
N THR A 223 -2.71 9.98 -3.23
CA THR A 223 -1.68 8.94 -3.39
C THR A 223 -0.26 9.53 -3.37
N SER A 224 -0.05 10.71 -3.96
CA SER A 224 1.25 11.40 -3.92
C SER A 224 1.61 11.87 -2.51
N ILE A 225 0.71 12.55 -1.81
CA ILE A 225 0.93 13.00 -0.41
C ILE A 225 1.20 11.79 0.48
N SER A 226 0.39 10.73 0.34
CA SER A 226 0.56 9.48 1.07
C SER A 226 1.96 8.89 0.83
N THR A 227 2.39 8.80 -0.43
CA THR A 227 3.72 8.28 -0.79
C THR A 227 4.85 9.06 -0.11
N ILE A 228 4.79 10.39 -0.09
CA ILE A 228 5.82 11.22 0.57
C ILE A 228 5.83 10.96 2.09
N CYS A 229 4.66 10.92 2.72
CA CYS A 229 4.52 10.62 4.15
C CYS A 229 5.07 9.23 4.50
N PHE A 230 4.78 8.20 3.69
CA PHE A 230 5.28 6.85 3.94
C PHE A 230 6.78 6.70 3.65
N ILE A 231 7.31 7.39 2.64
CA ILE A 231 8.76 7.49 2.44
C ILE A 231 9.43 8.05 3.69
N TRP A 232 8.86 9.09 4.31
CA TRP A 232 9.38 9.63 5.56
C TRP A 232 9.33 8.59 6.70
N VAL A 233 8.21 7.91 6.87
CA VAL A 233 8.07 6.85 7.90
C VAL A 233 9.11 5.75 7.70
N TRP A 234 9.24 5.22 6.48
CA TRP A 234 10.19 4.16 6.17
C TRP A 234 11.65 4.63 6.28
N ALA A 235 11.96 5.87 5.90
CA ALA A 235 13.27 6.45 6.12
C ALA A 235 13.61 6.52 7.62
N MET A 236 12.66 6.94 8.46
CA MET A 236 12.84 6.95 9.91
C MET A 236 13.04 5.56 10.51
N ILE A 237 12.35 4.54 9.99
CA ILE A 237 12.57 3.13 10.37
C ILE A 237 14.01 2.70 10.04
N LEU A 238 14.50 2.99 8.83
CA LEU A 238 15.86 2.63 8.40
C LEU A 238 16.95 3.37 9.18
N ILE A 239 16.76 4.67 9.43
CA ILE A 239 17.67 5.48 10.25
C ILE A 239 17.69 4.95 11.69
N SER A 240 16.53 4.58 12.23
CA SER A 240 16.43 3.97 13.56
C SER A 240 17.14 2.63 13.61
N HIS A 241 17.03 1.80 12.58
CA HIS A 241 17.76 0.54 12.46
C HIS A 241 19.28 0.74 12.38
N LEU A 242 19.77 1.69 11.58
CA LEU A 242 21.18 2.07 11.53
C LEU A 242 21.70 2.52 12.90
N ARG A 243 20.92 3.36 13.59
CA ARG A 243 21.22 3.84 14.94
C ARG A 243 21.19 2.72 15.98
N PHE A 244 20.23 1.81 15.92
CA PHE A 244 20.13 0.64 16.78
C PHE A 244 21.39 -0.23 16.67
N ARG A 245 21.85 -0.52 15.45
CA ARG A 245 23.08 -1.30 15.23
C ARG A 245 24.33 -0.62 15.78
N LYS A 246 24.40 0.72 15.70
CA LYS A 246 25.54 1.49 16.22
C LYS A 246 25.53 1.61 17.74
N MET A 247 24.36 1.85 18.35
CA MET A 247 24.24 2.07 19.80
C MET A 247 24.18 0.76 20.59
N LYS A 248 23.67 -0.32 19.99
CA LYS A 248 23.46 -1.61 20.65
C LYS A 248 24.04 -2.78 19.85
N PRO A 249 25.37 -2.84 19.67
CA PRO A 249 26.00 -3.83 18.80
C PRO A 249 25.80 -5.27 19.25
N LYS A 250 25.76 -5.52 20.57
CA LYS A 250 25.53 -6.86 21.15
C LYS A 250 24.13 -7.39 20.81
N GLU A 251 23.09 -6.64 21.16
CA GLU A 251 21.68 -6.98 20.84
C GLU A 251 21.48 -7.14 19.31
N ALA A 252 22.09 -6.27 18.52
CA ALA A 252 22.03 -6.37 17.06
C ALA A 252 22.71 -7.64 16.50
N SER A 253 23.76 -8.13 17.17
CA SER A 253 24.47 -9.35 16.77
C SER A 253 23.69 -10.63 17.12
N GLU A 254 22.95 -10.60 18.23
CA GLU A 254 22.13 -11.70 18.75
C GLU A 254 20.77 -11.82 18.05
N ASN A 255 20.35 -10.78 17.32
CA ASN A 255 19.09 -10.79 16.59
C ASN A 255 19.03 -11.97 15.59
N ARG A 256 18.02 -12.83 15.74
CA ARG A 256 17.82 -14.03 14.92
C ARG A 256 17.38 -13.72 13.50
N PHE A 257 16.71 -12.59 13.27
CA PHE A 257 16.25 -12.16 11.95
C PHE A 257 16.96 -10.88 11.53
N LYS A 258 17.95 -11.01 10.64
CA LYS A 258 18.83 -9.92 10.22
C LYS A 258 18.45 -9.43 8.82
N MET A 259 18.51 -8.11 8.64
CA MET A 259 18.39 -7.52 7.31
C MET A 259 19.60 -7.94 6.44
N PRO A 260 19.38 -8.53 5.25
CA PRO A 260 20.47 -8.94 4.37
C PRO A 260 21.30 -7.73 3.95
N LEU A 261 22.63 -7.90 3.86
CA LEU A 261 23.59 -6.87 3.44
C LEU A 261 23.55 -5.58 4.28
N SER A 262 23.00 -5.61 5.50
CA SER A 262 23.03 -4.47 6.40
C SER A 262 24.48 -4.20 6.87
N PRO A 263 24.97 -2.95 6.91
CA PRO A 263 24.20 -1.70 6.81
C PRO A 263 24.03 -1.15 5.39
N ILE A 264 24.76 -1.67 4.39
CA ILE A 264 24.75 -1.18 2.99
C ILE A 264 23.33 -1.12 2.44
N MET A 265 22.51 -2.15 2.70
CA MET A 265 21.12 -2.17 2.25
C MET A 265 20.28 -1.01 2.80
N ASN A 266 20.52 -0.52 4.01
CA ASN A 266 19.78 0.64 4.53
C ASN A 266 20.07 1.89 3.70
N TRP A 267 21.35 2.11 3.38
CA TRP A 267 21.76 3.26 2.57
C TRP A 267 21.24 3.16 1.14
N LEU A 268 21.23 1.96 0.56
CA LEU A 268 20.65 1.72 -0.77
C LEU A 268 19.16 2.07 -0.79
N VAL A 269 18.38 1.62 0.20
CA VAL A 269 16.94 1.93 0.26
C VAL A 269 16.70 3.42 0.54
N LEU A 270 17.51 4.06 1.39
CA LEU A 270 17.43 5.51 1.61
C LEU A 270 17.74 6.29 0.31
N ALA A 271 18.74 5.87 -0.47
CA ALA A 271 19.04 6.46 -1.76
C ALA A 271 17.89 6.26 -2.76
N PHE A 272 17.25 5.08 -2.76
CA PHE A 272 16.06 4.81 -3.56
C PHE A 272 14.89 5.73 -3.18
N PHE A 273 14.67 6.00 -1.89
CA PHE A 273 13.65 6.96 -1.46
C PHE A 273 13.95 8.39 -1.93
N VAL A 274 15.21 8.82 -1.87
CA VAL A 274 15.61 10.12 -2.44
C VAL A 274 15.33 10.16 -3.94
N PHE A 275 15.67 9.09 -4.66
CA PHE A 275 15.34 8.95 -6.08
C PHE A 275 13.83 9.11 -6.33
N VAL A 276 12.98 8.41 -5.59
CA VAL A 276 11.52 8.52 -5.74
C VAL A 276 11.04 9.95 -5.46
N LEU A 277 11.55 10.63 -4.43
CA LEU A 277 11.19 12.03 -4.16
C LEU A 277 11.59 12.96 -5.32
N VAL A 278 12.74 12.72 -5.95
CA VAL A 278 13.17 13.45 -7.15
C VAL A 278 12.21 13.18 -8.33
N VAL A 279 11.78 11.94 -8.53
CA VAL A 279 10.76 11.59 -9.54
C VAL A 279 9.45 12.36 -9.31
N LEU A 280 8.99 12.44 -8.06
CA LEU A 280 7.80 13.22 -7.70
C LEU A 280 7.99 14.73 -7.94
N ALA A 281 9.21 15.26 -7.92
CA ALA A 281 9.45 16.66 -8.24
C ALA A 281 9.31 16.94 -9.75
N PHE A 282 9.68 15.97 -10.59
CA PHE A 282 9.68 16.12 -12.04
C PHE A 282 8.29 15.97 -12.67
N SER A 283 7.42 15.11 -12.13
CA SER A 283 6.05 14.95 -12.64
C SER A 283 5.15 16.15 -12.28
N ALA A 284 4.48 16.74 -13.27
CA ALA A 284 3.62 17.90 -13.08
C ALA A 284 2.45 17.60 -12.12
N ASP A 285 1.88 16.40 -12.21
CA ASP A 285 0.69 16.00 -11.43
C ASP A 285 1.01 15.74 -9.95
N THR A 286 2.26 15.39 -9.64
CA THR A 286 2.70 15.03 -8.28
C THR A 286 3.47 16.16 -7.59
N ARG A 287 4.00 17.11 -8.37
CA ARG A 287 4.77 18.26 -7.88
C ARG A 287 3.97 19.10 -6.88
N MET A 288 2.67 19.28 -7.09
CA MET A 288 1.81 19.98 -6.12
C MET A 288 1.84 19.29 -4.76
N ALA A 289 1.67 17.97 -4.71
CA ALA A 289 1.75 17.21 -3.47
C ALA A 289 3.10 17.37 -2.77
N LEU A 290 4.20 17.39 -3.54
CA LEU A 290 5.55 17.59 -3.01
C LEU A 290 5.70 18.95 -2.31
N PHE A 291 5.12 20.02 -2.85
CA PHE A 291 5.19 21.35 -2.23
C PHE A 291 4.21 21.54 -1.07
N VAL A 292 3.06 20.87 -1.08
CA VAL A 292 2.09 20.93 0.03
C VAL A 292 2.58 20.14 1.25
N THR A 293 3.29 19.02 1.04
CA THR A 293 3.68 18.13 2.15
C THR A 293 4.59 18.79 3.21
N PRO A 294 5.56 19.66 2.89
CA PRO A 294 6.30 20.43 3.89
C PRO A 294 5.42 21.27 4.82
N ILE A 295 4.32 21.84 4.32
CA ILE A 295 3.35 22.60 5.14
C ILE A 295 2.74 21.68 6.19
N TRP A 296 2.41 20.44 5.82
CA TRP A 296 1.92 19.44 6.77
C TRP A 296 2.96 19.12 7.86
N PHE A 297 4.23 18.95 7.50
CA PHE A 297 5.30 18.77 8.50
C PHE A 297 5.47 19.97 9.42
N LEU A 298 5.34 21.21 8.92
CA LEU A 298 5.35 22.42 9.75
C LEU A 298 4.19 22.42 10.75
N ILE A 299 2.98 22.06 10.32
CA ILE A 299 1.81 21.91 11.21
C ILE A 299 2.10 20.88 12.30
N LEU A 300 2.68 19.73 11.94
CA LEU A 300 3.05 18.69 12.92
C LEU A 300 4.12 19.17 13.92
N ILE A 301 5.11 19.94 13.47
CA ILE A 301 6.13 20.54 14.36
C ILE A 301 5.47 21.51 15.34
N VAL A 302 4.61 22.42 14.86
CA VAL A 302 3.88 23.35 15.72
C VAL A 302 3.02 22.60 16.72
N ALA A 303 2.25 21.60 16.28
CA ALA A 303 1.45 20.75 17.16
C ALA A 303 2.32 20.06 18.22
N TYR A 304 3.46 19.47 17.82
CA TYR A 304 4.38 18.82 18.74
C TYR A 304 4.93 19.78 19.81
N LEU A 305 5.28 21.01 19.43
CA LEU A 305 5.79 22.03 20.37
C LEU A 305 4.71 22.47 21.36
N LEU A 306 3.49 22.68 20.90
CA LEU A 306 2.35 23.04 21.75
C LEU A 306 2.01 21.93 22.76
N THR A 307 2.06 20.67 22.31
CA THR A 307 1.79 19.52 23.19
C THR A 307 2.95 19.21 24.14
N ARG A 308 4.21 19.44 23.73
CA ARG A 308 5.38 19.31 24.61
C ARG A 308 5.32 20.28 25.78
N LYS A 309 4.89 21.53 25.54
CA LYS A 309 4.76 22.55 26.57
C LYS A 309 3.77 22.14 27.66
N LYS A 310 2.60 21.61 27.26
CA LYS A 310 1.56 21.09 28.19
C LYS A 310 1.93 19.81 28.95
N ALA A 311 2.96 19.07 28.53
CA ALA A 311 3.41 17.86 29.21
C ALA A 311 4.52 18.12 30.25
N ASN A 312 5.17 19.28 30.16
CA ASN A 312 6.19 19.75 31.10
C ASN A 312 5.62 20.75 32.14
N GLU A 313 4.34 21.10 32.04
CA GLU A 313 3.53 21.85 33.03
C GLU A 313 2.66 20.85 33.80
#